data_AF-A0A4U1JKP0-F1
#
_entry.id   AF-A0A4U1JKP0-F1
#
_cell.length_a   1.000
_cell.length_b   1.000
_cell.length_c   1.000
_cell.angle_alpha   90.00
_cell.angle_beta   90.00
_cell.angle_gamma   90.00
#
_symmetry.space_group_name_H-M   'P 1'
#
loop_
_entity.id
_entity.type
_entity.pdbx_description
1 polymer ?
#
loop_
_entity_poly.entity_id
_entity_poly.type
_entity_poly.pdbx_seq_one_letter_code
_entity_poly.pdbx_strand_id
1 'polypeptide(L)'
;MPWYAPKDPMPREQCPCCGYVSLPERGMSLICLVCFWEDDAFIGNELDGYSLCNKMTLRQARANFIEIGACDAEMLVHVLPVHERGRFRYEPLSPPEAEA
;
A
#
# COMPACT_ATOMS: atom_id res chain seq x y z
N MET A 1 3.47 20.69 14.53
CA MET A 1 2.44 20.01 13.74
C MET A 1 2.50 18.54 14.15
N PRO A 2 1.52 18.00 14.87
CA PRO A 2 1.52 16.58 15.19
C PRO A 2 1.23 15.77 13.93
N TRP A 3 1.92 14.65 13.77
CA TRP A 3 1.61 13.66 12.75
C TRP A 3 0.20 13.10 13.00
N TYR A 4 -0.52 12.80 11.92
CA TYR A 4 -1.85 12.20 12.04
C TYR A 4 -1.75 10.81 12.67
N ALA A 5 -2.65 10.51 13.60
CA ALA A 5 -2.84 9.18 14.14
C ALA A 5 -4.34 8.83 14.06
N PRO A 6 -4.70 7.66 13.52
CA PRO A 6 -6.09 7.25 13.41
C PRO A 6 -6.69 7.04 14.80
N LYS A 7 -7.97 7.39 14.97
CA LYS A 7 -8.68 7.23 16.24
C LYS A 7 -8.83 5.76 16.64
N ASP A 8 -9.03 4.87 15.66
CA ASP A 8 -9.04 3.42 15.82
C ASP A 8 -7.95 2.85 14.90
N PRO A 9 -6.90 2.19 15.42
CA PRO A 9 -5.83 1.62 14.60
C PRO A 9 -6.19 0.25 14.01
N MET A 10 -7.42 -0.24 14.21
CA MET A 10 -7.86 -1.53 13.66
C MET A 10 -7.84 -1.51 12.13
N PRO A 11 -7.11 -2.43 11.47
CA PRO A 11 -7.09 -2.52 10.01
C PRO A 11 -8.45 -2.89 9.42
N ARG A 12 -8.95 -2.09 8.47
CA ARG A 12 -10.27 -2.27 7.83
C ARG A 12 -10.25 -1.98 6.34
N GLU A 13 -9.27 -1.20 5.90
CA GLU A 13 -9.13 -0.77 4.52
C GLU A 13 -8.02 -1.52 3.78
N GLN A 14 -8.33 -1.86 2.53
CA GLN A 14 -7.41 -2.55 1.62
C GLN A 14 -6.34 -1.58 1.12
N CYS A 15 -5.08 -2.00 1.21
CA CYS A 15 -3.96 -1.29 0.61
C CYS A 15 -4.03 -1.43 -0.93
N PRO A 16 -3.98 -0.32 -1.69
CA PRO A 16 -4.11 -0.35 -3.16
C PRO A 16 -2.88 -0.94 -3.85
N CYS A 17 -1.75 -1.05 -3.15
CA CYS A 17 -0.49 -1.60 -3.65
C CYS A 17 -0.43 -3.12 -3.47
N CYS A 18 -0.70 -3.63 -2.27
CA CYS A 18 -0.44 -5.03 -1.94
C CYS A 18 -1.67 -5.91 -1.76
N GLY A 19 -2.88 -5.34 -1.67
CA GLY A 19 -4.12 -6.10 -1.49
C GLY A 19 -4.39 -6.57 -0.05
N TYR A 20 -3.49 -6.34 0.90
CA TYR A 20 -3.76 -6.62 2.32
C TYR A 20 -4.63 -5.54 2.94
N VAL A 21 -5.62 -5.96 3.73
CA VAL A 21 -6.42 -5.11 4.61
C VAL A 21 -5.59 -4.75 5.82
N SER A 22 -4.84 -3.66 5.70
CA SER A 22 -3.75 -3.29 6.61
C SER A 22 -3.78 -1.81 7.02
N LEU A 23 -4.64 -1.02 6.39
CA LEU A 23 -4.85 0.38 6.71
C LEU A 23 -6.07 0.51 7.64
N PRO A 24 -5.99 1.32 8.70
CA PRO A 24 -7.16 1.63 9.51
C PRO A 24 -8.25 2.40 8.76
N GLU A 25 -7.83 3.33 7.89
CA GLU A 25 -8.67 4.14 7.02
C GLU A 25 -7.89 4.60 5.77
N ARG A 26 -8.57 5.14 4.76
CA ARG A 26 -7.98 5.71 3.53
C ARG A 26 -8.06 7.24 3.52
N GLY A 27 -7.21 7.89 2.73
CA GLY A 27 -7.20 9.32 2.47
C GLY A 27 -6.38 10.15 3.47
N MET A 28 -5.67 9.49 4.41
CA MET A 28 -5.00 10.13 5.54
C MET A 28 -3.47 9.90 5.56
N SER A 29 -2.86 9.62 4.41
CA SER A 29 -1.40 9.37 4.27
C SER A 29 -0.88 8.29 5.22
N LEU A 30 -1.70 7.27 5.51
CA LEU A 30 -1.30 6.15 6.34
C LEU A 30 -0.42 5.18 5.55
N ILE A 31 0.61 4.65 6.20
CA ILE A 31 1.57 3.75 5.58
C ILE A 31 1.14 2.30 5.80
N CYS A 32 1.06 1.53 4.72
CA CYS A 32 0.79 0.11 4.79
C CYS A 32 1.97 -0.63 5.41
N LEU A 33 1.79 -1.29 6.55
CA LEU A 33 2.87 -2.05 7.20
C LEU A 33 3.35 -3.27 6.37
N VAL A 34 2.55 -3.75 5.42
CA VAL A 34 2.88 -4.96 4.64
C VAL A 34 3.81 -4.66 3.46
N CYS A 35 3.62 -3.54 2.78
CA CYS A 35 4.39 -3.17 1.59
C CYS A 35 5.06 -1.81 1.67
N PHE A 36 4.77 -1.02 2.71
CA PHE A 36 5.27 0.33 2.93
C PHE A 36 4.78 1.42 1.96
N TRP A 37 3.73 1.14 1.17
CA TRP A 37 3.05 2.17 0.39
C TRP A 37 2.36 3.19 1.31
N GLU A 38 2.63 4.48 1.12
CA GLU A 38 1.86 5.57 1.74
C GLU A 38 0.58 5.79 0.95
N ASP A 39 -0.57 5.78 1.63
CA ASP A 39 -1.86 5.99 1.00
C ASP A 39 -2.01 7.41 0.46
N ASP A 40 -1.75 7.54 -0.83
CA ASP A 40 -1.84 8.79 -1.57
C ASP A 40 -3.30 9.09 -1.94
N ALA A 41 -3.90 10.03 -1.20
CA ALA A 41 -5.28 10.47 -1.40
C ALA A 41 -5.53 11.14 -2.76
N PHE A 42 -4.47 11.62 -3.45
CA PHE A 42 -4.62 12.31 -4.73
C PHE A 42 -4.80 11.35 -5.89
N ILE A 43 -4.08 10.22 -5.88
CA ILE A 43 -4.21 9.20 -6.94
C ILE A 43 -5.18 8.08 -6.56
N GLY A 44 -5.39 7.82 -5.26
CA GLY A 44 -6.29 6.79 -4.76
C GLY A 44 -5.95 5.39 -5.28
N ASN A 45 -6.71 4.91 -6.27
CA ASN A 45 -6.52 3.61 -6.93
C ASN A 45 -6.09 3.73 -8.40
N GLU A 46 -5.84 4.95 -8.90
CA GLU A 46 -5.36 5.19 -10.26
C GLU A 46 -3.98 4.56 -10.44
N LEU A 47 -3.86 3.65 -11.41
CA LEU A 47 -2.65 2.84 -11.60
C LEU A 47 -1.47 3.66 -12.12
N ASP A 48 -1.76 4.59 -13.03
CA ASP A 48 -0.75 5.35 -13.77
C ASP A 48 -0.62 6.80 -13.28
N GLY A 49 -1.40 7.18 -12.27
CA GLY A 49 -1.22 8.42 -11.54
C GLY A 49 0.13 8.41 -10.79
N TYR A 50 0.90 9.48 -10.93
CA TYR A 50 2.19 9.60 -10.25
C TYR A 50 1.99 10.04 -8.79
N SER A 51 2.33 9.18 -7.85
CA SER A 51 2.30 9.52 -6.42
C SER A 51 3.51 10.36 -6.05
N LEU A 52 3.29 11.57 -5.52
CA LEU A 52 4.37 12.45 -5.10
C LEU A 52 5.05 11.97 -3.81
N CYS A 53 4.30 11.39 -2.87
CA CYS A 53 4.86 10.88 -1.61
C CYS A 53 5.66 9.58 -1.82
N ASN A 54 5.21 8.71 -2.73
CA ASN A 54 5.91 7.46 -3.03
C ASN A 54 6.92 7.60 -4.20
N LYS A 55 6.88 8.70 -4.96
CA LYS A 55 7.74 8.99 -6.12
C LYS A 55 7.66 7.96 -7.26
N MET A 56 6.52 7.29 -7.40
CA MET A 56 6.26 6.28 -8.43
C MET A 56 4.76 6.15 -8.71
N THR A 57 4.40 5.40 -9.75
CA THR A 57 3.00 5.05 -9.99
C THR A 57 2.57 3.86 -9.14
N LEU A 58 1.26 3.73 -8.90
CA LEU A 58 0.71 2.58 -8.18
C LEU A 58 0.96 1.27 -8.95
N ARG A 59 0.99 1.31 -10.29
CA ARG A 59 1.36 0.16 -11.15
C ARG A 59 2.79 -0.32 -10.85
N GLN A 60 3.75 0.60 -10.75
CA GLN A 60 5.13 0.27 -10.40
C GLN A 60 5.21 -0.35 -9.01
N ALA A 61 4.55 0.26 -8.01
CA ALA A 61 4.52 -0.26 -6.65
C ALA A 61 3.90 -1.67 -6.55
N ARG A 62 2.82 -1.94 -7.30
CA ARG A 62 2.22 -3.28 -7.40
C ARG A 62 3.20 -4.30 -7.98
N ALA A 63 3.88 -3.95 -9.07
CA ALA A 63 4.88 -4.81 -9.69
C ALA A 63 6.04 -5.11 -8.72
N ASN A 64 6.55 -4.08 -8.04
CA ASN A 64 7.57 -4.22 -6.99
C ASN A 64 7.08 -5.14 -5.87
N PHE A 65 5.85 -4.98 -5.38
CA PHE A 65 5.36 -5.84 -4.31
C PHE A 65 5.31 -7.33 -4.72
N ILE A 66 4.94 -7.62 -5.96
CA ILE A 66 4.95 -8.99 -6.50
C ILE A 66 6.38 -9.55 -6.55
N GLU A 67 7.35 -8.75 -6.97
CA GLU A 67 8.74 -9.19 -7.17
C GLU A 67 9.56 -9.25 -5.87
N ILE A 68 9.49 -8.21 -5.04
CA ILE A 68 10.36 -8.02 -3.87
C ILE A 68 9.60 -8.00 -2.54
N GLY A 69 8.26 -7.97 -2.55
CA GLY A 69 7.46 -7.96 -1.32
C GLY A 69 7.36 -6.61 -0.61
N ALA A 70 7.75 -5.51 -1.28
CA ALA A 70 7.64 -4.11 -0.83
C ALA A 70 7.25 -3.21 -2.03
N CYS A 71 6.74 -2.00 -1.78
CA CYS A 71 6.41 -1.04 -2.84
C CYS A 71 7.66 -0.49 -3.55
N ASP A 72 8.81 -0.50 -2.86
CA ASP A 72 10.11 -0.05 -3.34
C ASP A 72 11.21 -0.88 -2.64
N ALA A 73 12.33 -1.11 -3.32
CA ALA A 73 13.45 -1.88 -2.80
C ALA A 73 14.07 -1.24 -1.55
N GLU A 74 14.14 0.09 -1.48
CA GLU A 74 14.65 0.83 -0.33
C GLU A 74 13.74 0.66 0.90
N MET A 75 12.45 0.38 0.68
CA MET A 75 11.46 0.25 1.76
C MET A 75 11.39 -1.17 2.35
N LEU A 76 12.11 -2.13 1.76
CA LEU A 76 12.12 -3.52 2.22
C LEU A 76 12.55 -3.66 3.69
N VAL A 77 13.38 -2.76 4.21
CA VAL A 77 13.79 -2.76 5.62
C VAL A 77 12.68 -2.38 6.59
N HIS A 78 11.58 -1.78 6.10
CA HIS A 78 10.47 -1.30 6.92
C HIS A 78 9.22 -2.16 6.83
N VAL A 79 9.16 -3.12 5.90
CA VAL A 79 7.98 -3.98 5.77
C VAL A 79 7.89 -5.01 6.88
N LEU A 80 6.67 -5.39 7.20
CA LEU A 80 6.39 -6.47 8.13
C LEU A 80 6.96 -7.81 7.61
N PRO A 81 7.65 -8.60 8.47
CA PRO A 81 8.14 -9.91 8.11
C PRO A 81 7.04 -10.81 7.53
N VAL A 82 7.38 -11.63 6.54
CA VAL A 82 6.41 -12.47 5.80
C VAL A 82 5.56 -13.33 6.74
N HIS A 83 6.16 -13.92 7.77
CA HIS A 83 5.46 -14.78 8.72
C HIS A 83 4.43 -14.03 9.59
N GLU A 84 4.53 -12.71 9.73
CA GLU A 84 3.57 -11.90 10.48
C GLU A 84 2.43 -11.37 9.60
N ARG A 85 2.56 -11.41 8.27
CA ARG A 85 1.54 -10.92 7.33
C ARG A 85 0.21 -11.68 7.45
N GLY A 86 0.24 -12.93 7.93
CA GLY A 86 -0.95 -13.74 8.20
C GLY A 86 -1.91 -13.16 9.25
N ARG A 87 -1.52 -12.11 9.98
CA ARG A 87 -2.41 -11.34 10.87
C ARG A 87 -3.41 -10.47 10.12
N PHE A 88 -3.15 -10.18 8.85
CA PHE A 88 -3.99 -9.31 8.02
C PHE A 88 -4.77 -10.14 7.00
N ARG A 89 -6.02 -9.75 6.76
CA ARG A 89 -6.81 -10.34 5.68
C ARG A 89 -6.19 -9.94 4.35
N TYR A 90 -5.99 -10.92 3.46
CA TYR A 90 -5.49 -10.69 2.11
C TYR A 90 -6.63 -10.81 1.09
N GLU A 91 -6.77 -9.77 0.28
CA GLU A 91 -7.73 -9.72 -0.82
C GLU A 91 -6.97 -9.41 -2.11
N PRO A 92 -6.88 -10.35 -3.07
CA PRO A 92 -6.18 -10.12 -4.32
C PRO A 92 -6.75 -8.91 -5.05
N LEU A 93 -5.87 -8.03 -5.51
CA LEU A 93 -6.26 -6.90 -6.35
C LEU A 93 -6.66 -7.43 -7.73
N SER A 94 -7.69 -6.83 -8.33
CA SER A 94 -7.99 -7.07 -9.74
C SER A 94 -6.71 -6.83 -10.56
N PRO A 95 -6.40 -7.69 -11.56
CA PRO A 95 -5.30 -7.43 -12.46
C PRO A 95 -5.43 -6.02 -13.03
N PRO A 96 -4.33 -5.28 -13.23
CA PRO A 96 -4.40 -4.11 -14.08
C PRO A 96 -4.99 -4.59 -15.41
N GLU A 97 -6.14 -4.05 -15.81
CA GLU A 97 -6.79 -4.43 -17.06
C GLU A 97 -5.72 -4.38 -18.16
N ALA A 98 -5.50 -5.52 -18.81
CA ALA A 98 -4.60 -5.59 -19.94
C ALA A 98 -5.12 -4.59 -20.97
N GLU A 99 -4.27 -3.64 -21.33
CA GLU A 99 -4.51 -2.62 -22.34
C GLU A 99 -5.22 -3.25 -23.55
N ALA A 100 -6.42 -2.73 -23.86
CA ALA A 100 -7.05 -2.91 -25.16
C ALA A 100 -6.46 -1.91 -26.16
#